data_AF-A0A2G5UY58-F1
#
_entry.id   AF-A0A2G5UY58-F1
#
_cell.length_a   1.000
_cell.length_b   1.000
_cell.length_c   1.000
_cell.angle_alpha   90.00
_cell.angle_beta   90.00
_cell.angle_gamma   90.00
#
_symmetry.space_group_name_H-M   'P 1'
#
loop_
_entity.id
_entity.type
_entity.pdbx_description
1 polymer ?
#
loop_
_entity_poly.entity_id
_entity_poly.type
_entity_poly.pdbx_seq_one_letter_code
_entity_poly.pdbx_strand_id
1 'polypeptide(L)'
;MKAAMTEGDAVITAYRCHGWTWLLGATVTEVLAELTGRIAGNVHGKGGSMHMYTENFYGGNGIVGAQQPLGAGVALAMKYR
;
A
#
# COMPACT_ATOMS: atom_id res chain seq x y z
N MET A 1 10.16 -7.92 7.41
CA MET A 1 9.99 -7.81 5.94
C MET A 1 10.63 -6.55 5.39
N LYS A 2 10.15 -5.33 5.69
CA LYS A 2 10.77 -4.09 5.15
C LYS A 2 12.29 -4.00 5.36
N ALA A 3 12.80 -4.41 6.53
CA ALA A 3 14.24 -4.41 6.83
C ALA A 3 15.09 -5.37 5.98
N ALA A 4 14.46 -6.34 5.31
CA ALA A 4 15.12 -7.32 4.43
C ALA A 4 14.88 -7.05 2.94
N MET A 5 14.13 -5.98 2.60
CA MET A 5 13.87 -5.58 1.23
C MET A 5 14.98 -4.67 0.70
N THR A 6 15.24 -4.73 -0.60
CA THR A 6 16.12 -3.79 -1.31
C THR A 6 15.35 -2.61 -1.88
N GLU A 7 16.08 -1.59 -2.32
CA GLU A 7 15.49 -0.47 -3.06
C GLU A 7 14.86 -0.97 -4.38
N GLY A 8 13.67 -0.47 -4.71
CA GLY A 8 12.90 -0.91 -5.87
C GLY A 8 11.99 -2.13 -5.65
N ASP A 9 12.07 -2.81 -4.50
CA ASP A 9 11.14 -3.89 -4.17
C ASP A 9 9.71 -3.37 -4.00
N ALA A 10 8.74 -4.18 -4.43
CA ALA A 10 7.33 -3.88 -4.34
C ALA A 10 6.62 -4.65 -3.22
N VAL A 11 5.57 -4.06 -2.66
CA VAL A 11 4.68 -4.72 -1.70
C VAL A 11 3.23 -4.53 -2.11
N ILE A 12 2.43 -5.58 -1.90
CA ILE A 12 0.98 -5.54 -1.97
C ILE A 12 0.41 -6.36 -0.81
N THR A 13 -0.69 -5.93 -0.20
CA THR A 13 -1.29 -6.64 0.94
C THR A 13 -2.81 -6.53 0.98
N ALA A 14 -3.44 -7.18 1.95
CA ALA A 14 -4.88 -7.07 2.21
C ALA A 14 -5.21 -5.76 2.98
N TYR A 15 -6.41 -5.66 3.52
CA TYR A 15 -6.91 -4.44 4.18
C TYR A 15 -6.21 -4.05 5.50
N ARG A 16 -5.36 -4.91 6.10
CA ARG A 16 -4.55 -4.57 7.29
C ARG A 16 -3.24 -3.89 6.88
N CYS A 17 -3.33 -2.69 6.32
CA CYS A 17 -2.24 -2.07 5.56
C CYS A 17 -1.52 -0.90 6.24
N HIS A 18 -2.03 -0.33 7.35
CA HIS A 18 -1.53 0.95 7.88
C HIS A 18 -0.02 0.98 8.15
N GLY A 19 0.51 -0.09 8.75
CA GLY A 19 1.95 -0.20 9.02
C GLY A 19 2.78 -0.29 7.73
N TRP A 20 2.25 -0.93 6.69
CA TRP A 20 2.89 -0.98 5.38
C TRP A 20 2.89 0.38 4.69
N THR A 21 1.76 1.09 4.73
CA THR A 21 1.64 2.45 4.20
C THR A 21 2.67 3.39 4.84
N TRP A 22 2.85 3.31 6.16
CA TRP A 22 3.87 4.08 6.88
C TRP A 22 5.30 3.66 6.50
N LEU A 23 5.59 2.36 6.50
CA LEU A 23 6.93 1.84 6.17
C LEU A 23 7.35 2.08 4.71
N LEU A 24 6.38 2.35 3.82
CA LEU A 24 6.59 2.57 2.38
C LEU A 24 6.33 4.02 1.95
N GLY A 25 6.41 4.96 2.89
CA GLY A 25 6.64 6.37 2.57
C GLY A 25 5.56 7.35 3.03
N ALA A 26 4.38 6.89 3.46
CA ALA A 26 3.41 7.80 4.05
C ALA A 26 3.82 8.19 5.48
N THR A 27 3.47 9.40 5.86
CA THR A 27 3.58 9.86 7.24
C THR A 27 2.45 9.27 8.10
N VAL A 28 2.68 9.20 9.42
CA VAL A 28 1.62 8.81 10.36
C VAL A 28 0.43 9.77 10.27
N THR A 29 0.69 11.07 10.04
CA THR A 29 -0.34 12.08 9.86
C THR A 29 -1.23 11.79 8.66
N GLU A 30 -0.66 11.43 7.50
CA GLU A 30 -1.44 11.08 6.30
C GLU A 30 -2.28 9.81 6.50
N VAL A 31 -1.74 8.80 7.21
CA VAL A 31 -2.48 7.58 7.55
C VAL A 31 -3.67 7.91 8.46
N LEU A 32 -3.46 8.69 9.53
CA LEU A 32 -4.54 9.08 10.44
C LEU A 32 -5.54 10.04 9.79
N ALA A 33 -5.09 10.94 8.92
CA ALA A 33 -5.93 11.83 8.15
C ALA A 33 -6.83 11.04 7.16
N GLU A 34 -6.31 9.98 6.56
CA GLU A 34 -7.09 9.08 5.70
C GLU A 34 -8.14 8.30 6.51
N LEU A 35 -7.76 7.78 7.69
CA LEU A 35 -8.71 7.12 8.60
C LEU A 35 -9.86 8.03 9.06
N THR A 36 -9.61 9.34 9.10
CA THR A 36 -10.60 10.35 9.49
C THR A 36 -11.25 11.05 8.29
N GLY A 37 -11.00 10.57 7.06
CA GLY A 37 -11.64 11.05 5.83
C GLY A 37 -11.30 12.50 5.47
N ARG A 38 -10.08 12.96 5.77
CA ARG A 38 -9.63 14.34 5.53
C ARG A 38 -8.87 14.47 4.21
N ILE A 39 -8.88 15.68 3.66
CA ILE A 39 -8.14 16.01 2.42
C ILE A 39 -6.63 15.77 2.53
N ALA A 40 -6.08 15.88 3.75
CA ALA A 40 -4.67 15.58 4.03
C ALA A 40 -4.36 14.08 4.15
N GLY A 41 -5.34 13.20 3.87
CA GLY A 41 -5.15 11.76 3.87
C GLY A 41 -4.25 11.30 2.73
N ASN A 42 -3.63 10.14 2.90
CA ASN A 42 -2.75 9.50 1.91
C ASN A 42 -3.38 9.40 0.50
N VAL A 43 -4.71 9.23 0.42
CA VAL A 43 -5.46 9.30 -0.84
C VAL A 43 -6.63 10.29 -0.75
N HIS A 44 -6.38 11.42 -0.09
CA HIS A 44 -7.30 12.55 0.01
C HIS A 44 -8.66 12.21 0.64
N GLY A 45 -8.70 11.25 1.56
CA GLY A 45 -9.90 10.86 2.31
C GLY A 45 -10.89 10.01 1.51
N LYS A 46 -10.47 9.47 0.36
CA LYS A 46 -11.33 8.67 -0.53
C LYS A 46 -11.23 7.16 -0.29
N GLY A 47 -10.13 6.70 0.28
CA GLY A 47 -9.84 5.28 0.43
C GLY A 47 -10.16 4.73 1.82
N GLY A 48 -10.06 5.57 2.85
CA GLY A 48 -10.25 5.18 4.24
C GLY A 48 -9.25 4.11 4.68
N SER A 49 -9.67 3.25 5.61
CA SER A 49 -8.77 2.30 6.28
C SER A 49 -8.15 1.25 5.34
N MET A 50 -8.89 0.83 4.31
CA MET A 50 -8.53 -0.34 3.50
C MET A 50 -7.72 0.02 2.26
N HIS A 51 -7.83 1.24 1.74
CA HIS A 51 -7.32 1.61 0.42
C HIS A 51 -6.32 2.77 0.52
N MET A 52 -5.09 2.46 0.91
CA MET A 52 -3.97 3.39 0.99
C MET A 52 -2.87 2.95 0.03
N TYR A 53 -2.14 3.87 -0.59
CA TYR A 53 -1.15 3.58 -1.63
C TYR A 53 0.06 4.52 -1.52
N THR A 54 1.24 4.01 -1.84
CA THR A 54 2.48 4.81 -1.95
C THR A 54 3.32 4.27 -3.10
N GLU A 55 4.47 4.89 -3.37
CA GLU A 55 5.38 4.39 -4.40
C GLU A 55 5.83 2.95 -4.09
N ASN A 56 5.73 2.06 -5.08
CA ASN A 56 5.99 0.62 -4.96
C ASN A 56 5.17 -0.11 -3.86
N PHE A 57 4.15 0.54 -3.30
CA PHE A 57 3.15 -0.08 -2.44
C PHE A 57 1.78 -0.07 -3.15
N TYR A 58 1.39 -1.23 -3.68
CA TYR A 58 0.15 -1.42 -4.42
C TYR A 58 -1.08 -1.61 -3.51
N GLY A 59 -0.93 -1.12 -2.28
CA GLY A 59 -2.00 -0.80 -1.35
C GLY A 59 -2.59 -1.94 -0.56
N GLY A 60 -3.62 -1.55 0.20
CA GLY A 60 -4.51 -2.45 0.90
C GLY A 60 -5.69 -2.86 0.01
N ASN A 61 -5.96 -4.16 0.00
CA ASN A 61 -7.02 -4.74 -0.84
C ASN A 61 -8.15 -5.28 0.05
N GLY A 62 -9.37 -4.82 -0.21
CA GLY A 62 -10.56 -5.18 0.56
C GLY A 62 -11.13 -6.56 0.21
N ILE A 63 -10.85 -7.07 -1.00
CA ILE A 63 -11.32 -8.37 -1.45
C ILE A 63 -10.28 -9.43 -1.11
N VAL A 64 -10.66 -10.37 -0.24
CA VAL A 64 -9.75 -11.42 0.26
C VAL A 64 -9.22 -12.25 -0.91
N GLY A 65 -7.90 -12.29 -1.06
CA GLY A 65 -7.20 -13.08 -2.07
C GLY A 65 -6.96 -12.33 -3.38
N ALA A 66 -7.69 -11.25 -3.66
CA ALA A 66 -7.55 -10.50 -4.92
C ALA A 66 -6.15 -9.88 -5.10
N GLN A 67 -5.46 -9.57 -4.01
CA GLN A 67 -4.09 -9.04 -4.04
C GLN A 67 -3.04 -10.06 -4.49
N GLN A 68 -3.33 -11.37 -4.40
CA GLN A 68 -2.36 -12.42 -4.77
C GLN A 68 -2.04 -12.42 -6.28
N PRO A 69 -3.03 -12.51 -7.19
CA PRO A 69 -2.76 -12.44 -8.61
C PRO A 69 -2.19 -11.08 -9.03
N LEU A 70 -2.61 -9.99 -8.38
CA LEU A 70 -2.05 -8.66 -8.62
C LEU A 70 -0.55 -8.60 -8.25
N GLY A 71 -0.16 -9.17 -7.10
CA GLY A 71 1.24 -9.29 -6.70
C GLY A 71 2.07 -10.14 -7.68
N ALA A 72 1.51 -11.23 -8.19
CA ALA A 72 2.15 -12.02 -9.24
C ALA A 72 2.34 -11.22 -10.54
N GLY A 73 1.37 -10.39 -10.90
CA GLY A 73 1.46 -9.48 -12.05
C GLY A 73 2.55 -8.42 -11.88
N VAL A 74 2.67 -7.83 -10.68
CA VAL A 74 3.78 -6.90 -10.35
C VAL A 74 5.13 -7.61 -10.48
N ALA A 75 5.26 -8.82 -9.93
CA ALA A 75 6.48 -9.61 -10.06
C ALA A 75 6.83 -9.95 -11.52
N LEU A 76 5.82 -10.27 -12.34
CA LEU A 76 6.00 -10.49 -13.78
C LEU A 76 6.53 -9.24 -14.48
N ALA A 77 5.95 -8.07 -14.19
CA ALA A 77 6.39 -6.80 -14.75
C ALA A 77 7.83 -6.45 -14.36
N MET A 78 8.24 -6.77 -13.12
CA MET A 78 9.61 -6.59 -12.65
C MET A 78 10.60 -7.50 -13.37
N LYS A 79 10.22 -8.76 -13.64
CA LYS A 79 11.05 -9.69 -14.41
C LYS A 79 11.18 -9.31 -15.89
N TYR A 80 10.16 -8.65 -16.44
CA TYR A 80 10.11 -8.31 -17.86
C TYR A 80 11.04 -7.14 -18.22
N ARG A 81 11.36 -6.30 -17.23
CA ARG A 81 12.33 -5.21 -17.35
C ARG A 81 13.76 -5.74 -17.24
#